data_AF-A0A1G0B2Z3-F1
#
_entry.id   AF-A0A1G0B2Z3-F1
#
_cell.length_a   1.000
_cell.length_b   1.000
_cell.length_c   1.000
_cell.angle_alpha   90.00
_cell.angle_beta   90.00
_cell.angle_gamma   90.00
#
_symmetry.space_group_name_H-M   'P 1'
#
loop_
_entity.id
_entity.type
_entity.pdbx_description
1 polymer ?
#
loop_
_entity_poly.entity_id
_entity_poly.type
_entity_poly.pdbx_seq_one_letter_code
_entity_poly.pdbx_strand_id
1 'polypeptide(L)'
;MITVVNKHKEPKHIYCGRGSALGNPFKMSGESERDSVCEKYEAYFHEQVEVVKNETMLKELRIIYKQAIQGNINLGCYCSPKRCHCDTIKKFIECKIENKLGAEK
;
A
#
# COMPACT_ATOMS: atom_id res chain seq x y z
N MET A 1 9.54 2.66 9.90
CA MET A 1 9.40 3.56 8.71
C MET A 1 9.03 2.72 7.51
N ILE A 2 8.02 3.14 6.75
CA ILE A 2 7.60 2.45 5.51
C ILE A 2 8.08 3.25 4.29
N THR A 3 8.76 2.58 3.36
CA THR A 3 9.27 3.19 2.12
C THR A 3 8.63 2.54 0.90
N VAL A 4 8.25 3.34 -0.09
CA VAL A 4 7.72 2.84 -1.36
C VAL A 4 8.83 2.79 -2.39
N VAL A 5 9.16 1.59 -2.87
CA VAL A 5 10.35 1.33 -3.70
C VAL A 5 9.99 0.72 -5.04
N ASN A 6 10.89 0.90 -6.01
CA ASN A 6 10.79 0.17 -7.26
C ASN A 6 11.21 -1.29 -7.03
N LYS A 7 10.33 -2.25 -7.33
CA LYS A 7 10.60 -3.68 -7.08
C LYS A 7 11.84 -4.24 -7.80
N HIS A 8 12.29 -3.63 -8.89
CA HIS A 8 13.50 -4.07 -9.61
C HIS A 8 14.78 -3.48 -9.02
N LYS A 9 14.69 -2.35 -8.32
CA LYS A 9 15.85 -1.67 -7.74
C LYS A 9 16.15 -2.15 -6.32
N GLU A 10 15.09 -2.46 -5.56
CA GLU A 10 15.20 -2.88 -4.18
C GLU A 10 14.71 -4.32 -4.02
N PRO A 11 15.60 -5.34 -3.99
CA PRO A 11 15.17 -6.74 -3.95
C PRO A 11 14.49 -7.12 -2.63
N LYS A 12 14.82 -6.43 -1.53
CA LYS A 12 14.18 -6.63 -0.22
C LYS A 12 12.94 -5.73 -0.11
N HIS A 13 11.80 -6.26 -0.52
CA HIS A 13 10.51 -5.57 -0.43
C HIS A 13 9.35 -6.56 -0.27
N ILE A 14 8.24 -6.06 0.25
CA ILE A 14 6.93 -6.71 0.20
C ILE A 14 6.28 -6.31 -1.12
N TYR A 15 6.02 -7.28 -2.00
CA TYR A 15 5.47 -6.99 -3.32
C TYR A 15 3.99 -6.61 -3.24
N CYS A 16 3.67 -5.38 -3.62
CA CYS A 16 2.30 -4.85 -3.68
C CYS A 16 1.89 -4.49 -5.11
N GLY A 17 2.67 -4.87 -6.12
CA GLY A 17 2.36 -4.60 -7.52
C GLY A 17 1.16 -5.42 -8.05
N ARG A 18 0.84 -5.23 -9.33
CA ARG A 18 -0.24 -5.97 -10.01
C ARG A 18 -0.04 -7.49 -9.88
N GLY A 19 -1.13 -8.21 -9.62
CA GLY A 19 -1.11 -9.65 -9.33
C GLY A 19 -1.00 -9.98 -7.83
N SER A 20 -0.67 -9.00 -6.98
CA SER A 20 -0.86 -9.11 -5.52
C SER A 20 -2.28 -8.71 -5.11
N ALA A 21 -2.69 -9.09 -3.91
CA ALA A 21 -3.99 -8.68 -3.35
C ALA A 21 -4.12 -7.15 -3.16
N LEU A 22 -2.99 -6.45 -2.98
CA LEU A 22 -2.94 -5.00 -2.81
C LEU A 22 -2.50 -4.27 -4.10
N GLY A 23 -2.55 -4.96 -5.24
CA GLY A 23 -2.20 -4.38 -6.54
C GLY A 23 -3.30 -3.43 -7.02
N ASN A 24 -2.89 -2.31 -7.64
CA ASN A 24 -3.85 -1.41 -8.27
C ASN A 24 -4.61 -2.12 -9.42
N PRO A 25 -5.95 -2.30 -9.34
CA PRO A 25 -6.71 -2.93 -10.40
C PRO A 25 -6.81 -2.03 -11.64
N PHE A 26 -6.79 -0.70 -11.47
CA PHE A 26 -6.86 0.26 -12.55
C PHE A 26 -5.55 0.24 -13.36
N LYS A 27 -5.68 0.08 -14.68
CA LYS A 27 -4.54 0.09 -15.60
C LYS A 27 -4.28 1.52 -16.03
N MET A 28 -2.99 1.87 -16.10
CA MET A 28 -2.50 3.13 -16.62
C MET A 28 -2.01 2.88 -18.05
N SER A 29 -2.55 3.60 -19.02
CA SER A 29 -2.15 3.52 -20.44
C SER A 29 -1.05 4.52 -20.79
N GLY A 30 -0.91 5.58 -20.00
CA GLY A 30 0.12 6.60 -20.16
C GLY A 30 0.35 7.40 -18.89
N GLU A 31 1.46 8.14 -18.83
CA GLU A 31 1.87 8.87 -17.62
C GLU A 31 0.87 9.96 -17.19
N SER A 32 0.10 10.53 -18.12
CA SER A 32 -0.95 11.51 -17.81
C SER A 32 -2.09 10.95 -16.96
N GLU A 33 -2.27 9.62 -16.93
CA GLU A 33 -3.31 8.96 -16.14
C GLU A 33 -2.86 8.61 -14.72
N ARG A 34 -1.57 8.79 -14.39
CA ARG A 34 -0.96 8.35 -13.13
C ARG A 34 -1.74 8.83 -11.92
N ASP A 35 -2.12 10.10 -11.91
CA ASP A 35 -2.86 10.69 -10.81
C ASP A 35 -4.25 10.09 -10.69
N SER A 36 -4.98 10.03 -11.80
CA SER A 36 -6.32 9.44 -11.85
C SER A 36 -6.35 7.98 -11.41
N VAL A 37 -5.40 7.14 -11.83
CA VAL A 37 -5.37 5.73 -11.41
C VAL A 37 -4.97 5.55 -9.95
N CYS A 38 -4.18 6.47 -9.39
CA CYS A 38 -3.85 6.46 -7.96
C CYS A 38 -5.03 6.92 -7.11
N GLU A 39 -5.77 7.94 -7.54
CA GLU A 39 -7.01 8.40 -6.88
C GLU A 39 -8.09 7.33 -6.90
N LYS A 40 -8.31 6.69 -8.06
CA LYS A 40 -9.23 5.56 -8.17
C LYS A 40 -8.83 4.41 -7.25
N TYR A 41 -7.53 4.13 -7.15
CA TYR A 41 -7.04 3.12 -6.23
C TYR A 41 -7.28 3.50 -4.76
N GLU A 42 -7.06 4.76 -4.38
CA GLU A 42 -7.31 5.21 -3.02
C GLU A 42 -8.76 5.00 -2.61
N ALA A 43 -9.71 5.42 -3.46
CA ALA A 43 -11.13 5.18 -3.24
C ALA A 43 -11.47 3.68 -3.16
N TYR A 44 -10.99 2.88 -4.12
CA TYR A 44 -11.16 1.43 -4.12
C TYR A 44 -10.59 0.79 -2.86
N PHE A 45 -9.39 1.19 -2.43
CA PHE A 45 -8.72 0.64 -1.26
C PHE A 45 -9.56 0.85 0.00
N HIS A 46 -10.04 2.08 0.23
CA HIS A 46 -10.89 2.37 1.39
C HIS A 46 -12.21 1.61 1.33
N GLU A 47 -12.86 1.54 0.18
CA GLU A 47 -14.07 0.73 0.00
C GLU A 47 -13.80 -0.75 0.35
N GLN A 48 -12.73 -1.34 -0.17
CA GLN A 48 -12.40 -2.75 0.07
C GLN A 48 -12.07 -3.04 1.53
N VAL A 49 -11.36 -2.12 2.21
CA VAL A 49 -10.85 -2.33 3.57
C VAL A 49 -11.88 -1.95 4.63
N GLU A 50 -12.65 -0.89 4.40
CA GLU A 50 -13.52 -0.30 5.42
C GLU A 50 -14.97 -0.73 5.27
N VAL A 51 -15.45 -0.89 4.04
CA VAL A 51 -16.84 -1.24 3.74
C VAL A 51 -16.99 -2.72 3.43
N VAL A 52 -16.32 -3.21 2.39
CA VAL A 52 -16.47 -4.60 1.90
C VAL A 52 -15.81 -5.61 2.83
N LYS A 53 -14.79 -5.20 3.60
CA LYS A 53 -13.97 -6.10 4.43
C LYS A 53 -13.36 -7.24 3.61
N ASN A 54 -12.72 -6.90 2.49
CA ASN A 54 -12.05 -7.87 1.63
C ASN A 54 -10.96 -8.64 2.40
N GLU A 55 -11.25 -9.89 2.78
CA GLU A 55 -10.37 -10.67 3.65
C GLU A 55 -8.98 -10.93 3.08
N THR A 56 -8.86 -11.03 1.75
CA THR A 56 -7.55 -11.22 1.11
C THR A 56 -6.68 -9.98 1.29
N MET A 57 -7.24 -8.79 1.07
CA MET A 57 -6.54 -7.53 1.31
C MET A 57 -6.24 -7.33 2.80
N LEU A 58 -7.22 -7.59 3.66
CA LEU A 58 -7.05 -7.45 5.12
C LEU A 58 -5.97 -8.38 5.66
N LYS A 59 -5.86 -9.61 5.15
CA LYS A 59 -4.79 -10.53 5.54
C LYS A 59 -3.40 -9.97 5.20
N GLU A 60 -3.20 -9.47 3.98
CA GLU A 60 -1.92 -8.86 3.58
C GLU A 60 -1.62 -7.59 4.38
N LEU A 61 -2.62 -6.75 4.64
CA LEU A 61 -2.45 -5.56 5.49
C LEU A 61 -2.05 -5.91 6.93
N ARG A 62 -2.63 -6.97 7.51
CA ARG A 62 -2.23 -7.47 8.84
C ARG A 62 -0.77 -7.94 8.85
N ILE A 63 -0.30 -8.58 7.78
CA ILE A 63 1.11 -9.01 7.63
C ILE A 63 2.04 -7.80 7.54
N ILE A 64 1.71 -6.82 6.69
CA ILE A 64 2.48 -5.58 6.54
C ILE A 64 2.53 -4.81 7.85
N TYR A 65 1.40 -4.66 8.55
CA TYR A 65 1.33 -3.99 9.84
C TYR A 65 2.27 -4.64 10.87
N LYS A 66 2.22 -5.96 11.01
CA LYS A 66 3.09 -6.71 11.95
C LYS A 66 4.58 -6.50 11.67
N GLN A 67 4.97 -6.46 10.40
CA GLN A 67 6.37 -6.19 10.05
C GLN A 67 6.75 -4.71 10.27
N ALA A 68 5.84 -3.78 9.96
CA ALA A 68 6.07 -2.35 10.12
C ALA A 68 6.25 -1.90 11.58
N ILE A 69 5.59 -2.56 12.54
CA ILE A 69 5.80 -2.30 13.97
C ILE A 69 7.11 -2.90 14.51
N GLN A 70 7.71 -3.85 13.80
CA GLN A 70 8.99 -4.47 14.18
C GLN A 70 10.20 -3.73 13.61
N GLY A 71 10.00 -2.87 12.60
CA GLY A 71 11.09 -2.12 12.00
C GLY A 71 10.75 -1.48 10.66
N ASN A 72 11.79 -1.16 9.91
CA ASN A 72 11.65 -0.54 8.61
C ASN A 72 11.32 -1.58 7.53
N ILE A 73 10.35 -1.25 6.69
CA ILE A 73 9.91 -2.13 5.60
C ILE A 73 9.79 -1.36 4.29
N ASN A 74 9.91 -2.09 3.18
CA ASN A 74 9.75 -1.57 1.84
C ASN A 74 8.51 -2.18 1.18
N LEU A 75 7.64 -1.34 0.61
CA LEU A 75 6.55 -1.76 -0.27
C LEU A 75 7.01 -1.62 -1.72
N GLY A 76 7.01 -2.71 -2.47
CA GLY A 76 7.52 -2.77 -3.83
C GLY A 76 6.43 -2.71 -4.88
N CYS A 77 6.59 -1.79 -5.84
CA CYS A 77 5.77 -1.70 -7.05
C CYS A 77 6.64 -1.29 -8.24
N TYR A 78 6.16 -1.51 -9.47
CA TYR A 78 6.85 -1.06 -10.67
C TYR A 78 6.81 0.47 -10.85
N CYS A 79 5.78 1.14 -10.30
CA CYS A 79 5.49 2.56 -10.57
C CYS A 79 6.39 3.54 -9.80
N SER A 80 6.99 3.12 -8.68
CA SER A 80 7.93 3.92 -7.88
C SER A 80 9.20 4.21 -8.70
N PRO A 81 9.82 5.40 -8.60
CA PRO A 81 9.69 6.43 -7.55
C PRO A 81 8.64 7.51 -7.80
N LYS A 82 7.94 7.49 -8.95
CA LYS A 82 6.81 8.40 -9.17
C LYS A 82 5.63 8.00 -8.28
N ARG A 83 4.62 8.88 -8.17
CA ARG A 83 3.37 8.62 -7.43
C ARG A 83 2.87 7.20 -7.69
N CYS A 84 2.58 6.48 -6.61
CA CYS A 84 2.28 5.06 -6.64
C CYS A 84 1.10 4.73 -5.71
N HIS A 85 0.35 3.69 -6.07
CA HIS A 85 -0.74 3.19 -5.24
C HIS A 85 -0.27 2.69 -3.86
N CYS A 86 1.00 2.29 -3.73
CA CYS A 86 1.60 1.91 -2.47
C CYS A 86 1.66 3.07 -1.46
N ASP A 87 1.58 4.31 -1.92
CA ASP A 87 1.51 5.48 -1.04
C ASP A 87 0.24 5.46 -0.18
N THR A 88 -0.90 5.02 -0.73
CA THR A 88 -2.15 4.81 0.01
C THR A 88 -1.98 3.74 1.09
N ILE A 89 -1.37 2.59 0.74
CA ILE A 89 -1.12 1.49 1.68
C ILE A 89 -0.21 1.96 2.83
N LYS A 90 0.87 2.66 2.48
CA LYS A 90 1.80 3.26 3.45
C LYS A 90 1.05 4.17 4.43
N LYS A 91 0.31 5.16 3.93
CA LYS A 91 -0.47 6.10 4.76
C LYS A 91 -1.44 5.38 5.69
N PHE A 92 -2.16 4.39 5.17
CA PHE A 92 -3.11 3.61 5.97
C PHE A 92 -2.42 2.88 7.13
N ILE A 93 -1.30 2.20 6.87
CA ILE A 93 -0.58 1.46 7.90
C ILE A 93 0.05 2.41 8.94
N GLU A 94 0.67 3.50 8.49
CA GLU A 94 1.25 4.51 9.39
C GLU A 94 0.17 5.09 10.33
N CYS A 95 -1.00 5.45 9.79
CA CYS A 95 -2.13 5.92 10.59
C CYS A 95 -2.61 4.85 11.61
N LYS A 96 -2.65 3.57 11.24
CA LYS A 96 -3.01 2.50 12.21
C LYS A 96 -1.98 2.30 13.31
N ILE A 97 -0.70 2.48 13.00
CA ILE A 97 0.38 2.41 14.00
C ILE A 97 0.26 3.60 14.97
N GLU A 98 0.11 4.81 14.46
CA GLU A 98 -0.03 6.04 15.26
C GLU A 98 -1.24 5.99 16.19
N ASN A 99 -2.41 5.58 15.68
CA ASN A 99 -3.62 5.45 16.49
C ASN A 99 -3.46 4.43 17.63
N LYS A 100 -2.72 3.33 17.41
CA LYS A 100 -2.47 2.35 18.46
C LYS A 100 -1.55 2.91 19.55
N LEU A 101 -0.48 3.60 19.16
CA LEU A 101 0.44 4.25 20.10
C LEU A 101 -0.22 5.37 20.91
N GLY A 102 -1.25 6.02 20.36
CA GLY A 102 -2.06 7.01 21.07
C GLY A 102 -3.08 6.41 22.05
N ALA A 103 -3.58 5.21 21.78
CA ALA A 103 -4.55 4.53 22.64
C ALA A 103 -3.93 3.77 23.83
N GLU A 104 -2.62 3.53 23.80
CA GLU A 104 -1.83 2.88 24.88
C GLU A 104 -1.19 3.88 25.86
N LYS A 105 -1.46 5.19 25.69
CA LYS A 105 -1.08 6.27 26.62
C LYS A 105 -2.26 6.68 27.47
#